data_AF-A0A4W5JGH5-F1
#
_entry.id   AF-A0A4W5JGH5-F1
#
_cell.length_a   1.000
_cell.length_b   1.000
_cell.length_c   1.000
_cell.angle_alpha   90.00
_cell.angle_beta   90.00
_cell.angle_gamma   90.00
#
_symmetry.space_group_name_H-M   'P 1'
#
loop_
_entity.id
_entity.type
_entity.pdbx_description
1 polymer ?
#
loop_
_entity_poly.entity_id
_entity_poly.type
_entity_poly.pdbx_seq_one_letter_code
_entity_poly.pdbx_strand_id
1 'polypeptide(L)'
;MAFSGNAVSSPMVILAPKTKTKKKHFVQQKVKVFRASGPVLSVFMWGVNHSINDLNQVPVPVMLLPDDFRANTKIKVNNHLFNK
;
A
#
# COMPACT_ATOMS: atom_id res chain seq x y z
N MET A 1 -70.84 -5.33 13.49
CA MET A 1 -69.66 -6.20 13.27
C MET A 1 -68.75 -5.50 12.29
N ALA A 2 -67.58 -5.05 12.76
CA ALA A 2 -66.50 -4.51 11.93
C ALA A 2 -65.85 -5.64 11.12
N PHE A 3 -65.20 -5.34 9.99
CA PHE A 3 -63.81 -5.72 9.71
C PHE A 3 -63.28 -4.98 8.47
N SER A 4 -62.15 -4.31 8.68
CA SER A 4 -61.31 -3.54 7.76
C SER A 4 -60.45 -4.43 6.87
N GLY A 5 -60.42 -4.17 5.56
CA GLY A 5 -59.51 -4.82 4.60
C GLY A 5 -58.21 -4.04 4.42
N ASN A 6 -57.10 -4.67 4.80
CA ASN A 6 -55.73 -4.13 4.87
C ASN A 6 -55.10 -3.90 3.48
N ALA A 7 -54.39 -2.76 3.32
CA ALA A 7 -53.49 -2.50 2.21
C ALA A 7 -52.19 -3.31 2.38
N VAL A 8 -51.78 -4.05 1.34
CA VAL A 8 -50.51 -4.80 1.30
C VAL A 8 -49.44 -3.99 0.57
N SER A 9 -48.53 -3.39 1.32
CA SER A 9 -47.29 -2.79 0.82
C SER A 9 -46.19 -3.85 0.73
N SER A 10 -45.80 -4.23 -0.48
CA SER A 10 -44.69 -5.15 -0.72
C SER A 10 -43.33 -4.47 -0.50
N PRO A 11 -42.41 -4.99 0.32
CA PRO A 11 -41.07 -4.43 0.45
C PRO A 11 -40.17 -4.91 -0.70
N MET A 12 -39.58 -3.97 -1.43
CA MET A 12 -38.55 -4.22 -2.44
C MET A 12 -37.26 -4.67 -1.75
N VAL A 13 -36.90 -5.94 -1.90
CA VAL A 13 -35.65 -6.50 -1.34
C VAL A 13 -34.48 -6.05 -2.21
N ILE A 14 -33.68 -5.10 -1.70
CA ILE A 14 -32.39 -4.71 -2.30
C ILE A 14 -31.39 -5.85 -2.04
N LEU A 15 -31.17 -6.71 -3.05
CA LEU A 15 -30.15 -7.74 -3.01
C LEU A 15 -28.77 -7.12 -3.29
N ALA A 16 -27.98 -6.90 -2.24
CA ALA A 16 -26.58 -6.51 -2.38
C ALA A 16 -25.76 -7.61 -3.09
N PRO A 17 -24.84 -7.28 -4.02
CA PRO A 17 -24.02 -8.26 -4.73
C PRO A 17 -23.10 -9.02 -3.77
N LYS A 18 -23.34 -10.32 -3.56
CA LYS A 18 -22.43 -11.20 -2.82
C LYS A 18 -21.25 -11.58 -3.73
N THR A 19 -20.13 -10.88 -3.60
CA THR A 19 -18.89 -11.23 -4.29
C THR A 19 -18.28 -12.50 -3.70
N LYS A 20 -18.13 -13.55 -4.53
CA LYS A 20 -17.41 -14.77 -4.16
C LYS A 20 -15.91 -14.51 -4.17
N THR A 21 -15.32 -14.27 -3.00
CA THR A 21 -13.87 -14.18 -2.86
C THR A 21 -13.26 -15.59 -2.92
N LYS A 22 -12.52 -15.90 -3.99
CA LYS A 22 -11.67 -17.11 -4.06
C LYS A 22 -10.72 -17.13 -2.87
N LYS A 23 -10.75 -18.20 -2.06
CA LYS A 23 -9.73 -18.46 -1.05
C LYS A 23 -8.39 -18.59 -1.75
N LYS A 24 -7.52 -17.65 -1.44
CA LYS A 24 -6.25 -17.40 -2.08
C LYS A 24 -5.19 -18.12 -1.21
N HIS A 25 -4.59 -19.21 -1.69
CA HIS A 25 -3.47 -19.89 -1.01
C HIS A 25 -2.19 -19.07 -1.22
N PHE A 26 -1.94 -18.09 -0.34
CA PHE A 26 -0.73 -17.27 -0.41
C PHE A 26 0.18 -17.60 0.75
N VAL A 27 1.45 -17.81 0.42
CA VAL A 27 2.52 -17.86 1.39
C VAL A 27 2.57 -16.50 2.07
N GLN A 28 2.34 -16.49 3.38
CA GLN A 28 2.52 -15.26 4.16
C GLN A 28 4.00 -14.88 4.12
N GLN A 29 4.27 -13.62 3.83
CA GLN A 29 5.62 -13.12 3.81
C GLN A 29 6.25 -13.23 5.21
N LYS A 30 7.35 -13.97 5.30
CA LYS A 30 8.05 -14.25 6.57
C LYS A 30 8.79 -13.04 7.14
N VAL A 31 9.07 -12.03 6.32
CA VAL A 31 9.80 -10.82 6.74
C VAL A 31 8.82 -9.72 7.10
N LYS A 32 8.85 -9.31 8.37
CA LYS A 32 8.16 -8.12 8.87
C LYS A 32 8.96 -6.90 8.45
N VAL A 33 8.49 -6.20 7.42
CA VAL A 33 9.12 -4.95 6.99
C VAL A 33 8.69 -3.84 7.96
N PHE A 34 9.59 -2.89 8.22
CA PHE A 34 9.26 -1.71 9.01
C PHE A 34 8.07 -0.98 8.39
N ARG A 35 7.00 -0.83 9.17
CA ARG A 35 5.83 -0.04 8.80
C ARG A 35 5.65 1.06 9.82
N ALA A 36 6.01 2.27 9.42
CA ALA A 36 5.57 3.46 10.13
C ALA A 36 4.03 3.55 10.06
N SER A 37 3.43 4.33 10.96
CA SER A 37 1.98 4.45 11.10
C SER A 37 1.26 5.01 9.86
N GLY A 38 1.98 5.68 8.94
CA GLY A 38 1.43 6.24 7.70
C GLY A 38 2.25 5.87 6.45
N PRO A 39 1.62 5.79 5.27
CA PRO A 39 2.27 5.36 4.03
C PRO A 39 3.40 6.31 3.59
N VAL A 40 3.22 7.62 3.73
CA VAL A 40 4.26 8.61 3.38
C VAL A 40 5.49 8.47 4.27
N LEU A 41 5.30 8.37 5.58
CA LEU A 41 6.39 8.19 6.54
C LEU A 41 7.10 6.84 6.32
N SER A 42 6.35 5.79 6.00
CA SER A 42 6.91 4.48 5.64
C SER A 42 7.81 4.57 4.41
N VAL A 43 7.37 5.22 3.34
CA VAL A 43 8.17 5.40 2.13
C VAL A 43 9.38 6.30 2.39
N PHE A 44 9.22 7.35 3.18
CA PHE A 44 10.34 8.23 3.55
C PHE A 44 11.43 7.48 4.33
N MET A 45 11.06 6.75 5.39
CA MET A 45 12.02 5.96 6.18
C MET A 45 12.71 4.88 5.33
N TRP A 46 11.95 4.21 4.46
CA TRP A 46 12.51 3.24 3.52
C TRP A 46 13.49 3.90 2.53
N GLY A 47 13.11 5.06 1.98
CA GLY A 47 13.94 5.83 1.04
C GLY A 47 15.25 6.30 1.65
N VAL A 48 15.23 6.79 2.90
CA VAL A 48 16.45 7.16 3.63
C VAL A 48 17.36 5.95 3.84
N ASN A 49 16.80 4.84 4.31
CA ASN A 49 17.56 3.60 4.52
C ASN A 49 18.21 3.12 3.20
N HIS A 50 17.43 3.11 2.11
CA HIS A 50 17.92 2.76 0.80
C HIS A 50 19.04 3.69 0.33
N SER A 51 18.86 5.01 0.45
CA SER A 51 19.85 6.00 0.01
C SER A 51 21.18 5.87 0.76
N ILE A 52 21.14 5.60 2.07
CA ILE A 52 22.36 5.39 2.88
C ILE A 52 23.08 4.11 2.46
N ASN A 53 22.33 3.01 2.29
CA ASN A 53 22.92 1.74 1.89
C ASN A 53 23.60 1.82 0.52
N ASP A 54 22.99 2.54 -0.42
CA ASP A 54 23.55 2.78 -1.75
C ASP A 54 24.80 3.66 -1.67
N LEU A 55 24.74 4.78 -0.93
CA LEU A 55 25.87 5.69 -0.77
C LEU A 55 27.07 5.03 -0.07
N ASN A 56 26.83 4.08 0.84
CA ASN A 56 27.90 3.32 1.50
C ASN A 56 28.72 2.44 0.54
N GLN A 57 28.19 2.10 -0.65
CA GLN A 57 28.94 1.39 -1.68
C GLN A 57 29.78 2.35 -2.55
N VAL A 58 29.52 3.66 -2.47
CA VAL A 58 30.21 4.69 -3.24
C VAL A 58 31.35 5.25 -2.39
N PRO A 59 32.60 5.29 -2.91
CA PRO A 59 33.71 5.88 -2.17
C PRO A 59 33.48 7.38 -1.93
N VAL A 60 33.88 7.86 -0.75
CA VAL A 60 33.74 9.27 -0.38
C VAL A 60 34.68 10.13 -1.26
N PRO A 61 34.16 11.10 -2.04
CA PRO A 61 34.98 11.95 -2.87
C PRO A 61 35.76 12.97 -2.02
N VAL A 62 36.95 13.37 -2.48
CA VAL A 62 37.80 14.36 -1.81
C VAL A 62 37.20 15.77 -1.90
N MET A 63 36.55 16.08 -3.02
CA MET A 63 35.89 17.36 -3.29
C MET A 63 34.60 17.13 -4.08
N LEU A 64 33.66 18.07 -3.97
CA LEU A 64 32.43 18.08 -4.76
C LEU A 64 32.68 18.75 -6.12
N LEU A 65 32.16 18.16 -7.18
CA LEU A 65 32.17 18.70 -8.53
C LEU A 65 30.87 19.47 -8.81
N PRO A 66 30.86 20.42 -9.77
CA PRO A 66 29.64 21.17 -10.12
C PRO A 66 28.45 20.27 -10.50
N ASP A 67 28.72 19.09 -11.06
CA ASP A 67 27.69 18.14 -11.46
C ASP A 67 27.01 17.46 -10.27
N ASP A 68 27.70 17.34 -9.13
CA ASP A 68 27.13 16.74 -7.91
C ASP A 68 25.95 17.58 -7.37
N PHE A 69 25.92 18.89 -7.66
CA PHE A 69 24.81 19.78 -7.30
C PHE A 69 23.58 19.60 -8.20
N ARG A 70 23.71 18.87 -9.31
CA ARG A 70 22.61 18.55 -10.25
C ARG A 70 22.22 17.07 -10.20
N ALA A 71 23.05 16.23 -9.58
CA ALA A 71 22.81 14.81 -9.44
C ALA A 71 21.54 14.53 -8.62
N ASN A 72 20.77 13.53 -9.05
CA ASN A 72 19.62 13.03 -8.32
C ASN A 72 19.38 11.55 -8.62
N THR A 73 18.83 10.83 -7.65
CA THR A 73 18.47 9.42 -7.76
C THR A 73 16.98 9.25 -7.53
N LYS A 74 16.30 8.52 -8.43
CA LYS A 74 14.85 8.27 -8.38
C LYS A 74 14.57 6.78 -8.45
N ILE A 75 13.68 6.29 -7.59
CA ILE A 75 13.37 4.86 -7.49
C ILE A 75 11.86 4.66 -7.51
N LYS A 76 11.42 3.64 -8.27
CA LYS A 76 10.02 3.21 -8.34
C LYS A 76 9.91 1.76 -7.90
N VAL A 77 9.15 1.50 -6.85
CA VAL A 77 8.88 0.16 -6.33
C VAL A 77 7.46 -0.26 -6.71
N ASN A 78 7.30 -1.41 -7.35
CA ASN A 78 6.00 -2.00 -7.65
C ASN A 78 5.88 -3.32 -6.90
N ASN A 79 5.03 -3.35 -5.87
CA ASN A 79 4.80 -4.55 -5.06
C ASN A 79 3.53 -5.27 -5.53
N HIS A 80 3.67 -6.49 -6.03
CA HIS A 80 2.51 -7.35 -6.33
C HIS A 80 2.40 -8.45 -5.26
N LEU A 81 1.37 -8.34 -4.40
CA LEU A 81 1.11 -9.31 -3.33
C LEU A 81 2.29 -9.51 -2.36
N PHE A 82 3.13 -8.49 -2.22
CA PHE A 82 4.30 -8.44 -1.33
C PHE A 82 4.19 -7.20 -0.43
N ASN A 83 4.65 -7.33 0.81
CA ASN A 83 4.78 -6.28 1.81
C ASN A 83 3.48 -5.46 2.03
N LYS A 84 2.33 -6.16 2.14
CA LYS A 84 1.01 -5.59 2.50
C LYS A 84 0.86 -5.37 3.98
#